data_AF-A0A6L8GXA3-F1
#
_entry.id   AF-A0A6L8GXA3-F1
#
_cell.length_a   1.000
_cell.length_b   1.000
_cell.length_c   1.000
_cell.angle_alpha   90.00
_cell.angle_beta   90.00
_cell.angle_gamma   90.00
#
_symmetry.space_group_name_H-M   'P 1'
#
loop_
_entity.id
_entity.type
_entity.pdbx_description
1 polymer ?
#
loop_
_entity_poly.entity_id
_entity_poly.type
_entity_poly.pdbx_seq_one_letter_code
_entity_poly.pdbx_strand_id
1 'polypeptide(L)'
;MVLPLAHGSFAQEQDLSEAAKVLQSDEASFNPGAVERLLSQGDEAVAAGDLETARKHYDDARSAARALAGFYRDLSGAFRGLDARVPREMDTKGRRSITLQAEANLRLAALYRRLQQPEVAVPLLVDVIKLMTVTNPLGTQAYQQLVELGFAETVYQGPG
;
A
#
# COMPACT_ATOMS: atom_id res chain seq x y z
N MET A 1 -15.57 59.40 -26.89
CA MET A 1 -16.28 58.21 -27.42
C MET A 1 -15.37 57.61 -28.50
N VAL A 2 -14.82 56.41 -28.44
CA VAL A 2 -15.00 55.19 -27.62
C VAL A 2 -13.64 54.43 -27.70
N LEU A 3 -13.13 53.93 -26.57
CA LEU A 3 -12.06 52.90 -26.58
C LEU A 3 -12.67 51.54 -26.96
N PRO A 4 -12.02 50.70 -27.78
CA PRO A 4 -12.24 49.27 -27.74
C PRO A 4 -11.28 48.60 -26.74
N LEU A 5 -11.89 47.80 -25.89
CA LEU A 5 -11.33 47.06 -24.77
C LEU A 5 -10.43 45.91 -25.24
N ALA A 6 -9.30 45.75 -24.55
CA ALA A 6 -8.60 44.48 -24.48
C ALA A 6 -9.40 43.52 -23.58
N HIS A 7 -9.75 42.33 -24.10
CA HIS A 7 -9.99 41.12 -23.33
C HIS A 7 -9.57 39.99 -24.29
N GLY A 8 -8.51 39.23 -24.04
CA GLY A 8 -8.24 38.52 -22.79
C GLY A 8 -8.25 37.05 -23.18
N SER A 9 -7.04 36.49 -23.29
CA SER A 9 -6.73 35.14 -23.75
C SER A 9 -7.52 34.06 -23.01
N PHE A 10 -8.39 33.32 -23.69
CA PHE A 10 -8.97 32.04 -23.23
C PHE A 10 -8.11 30.87 -23.69
N ALA A 11 -6.81 30.90 -23.38
CA ALA A 11 -5.89 29.84 -23.79
C ALA A 11 -4.84 29.52 -22.71
N GLN A 12 -5.24 29.49 -21.43
CA GLN A 12 -4.32 29.09 -20.34
C GLN A 12 -4.91 28.10 -19.31
N GLU A 13 -6.16 27.64 -19.45
CA GLU A 13 -6.73 26.69 -18.48
C GLU A 13 -6.36 25.22 -18.74
N GLN A 14 -5.92 24.87 -19.96
CA GLN A 14 -5.67 23.48 -20.33
C GLN A 14 -4.27 22.96 -19.96
N ASP A 15 -3.32 23.85 -19.67
CA ASP A 15 -1.90 23.49 -19.44
C ASP A 15 -1.53 23.35 -17.95
N LEU A 16 -2.38 23.84 -17.03
CA LEU A 16 -2.15 23.74 -15.58
C LEU A 16 -2.66 22.41 -14.98
N SER A 17 -3.49 21.66 -15.72
CA SER A 17 -4.17 20.47 -15.20
C SER A 17 -3.25 19.24 -15.09
N GLU A 18 -2.31 19.06 -16.03
CA GLU A 18 -1.35 17.94 -15.98
C GLU A 18 -0.21 18.19 -14.98
N ALA A 19 0.25 19.44 -14.81
CA ALA A 19 1.25 19.80 -13.82
C ALA A 19 0.71 19.79 -12.36
N ALA A 20 -0.60 19.91 -12.14
CA ALA A 20 -1.18 20.12 -10.81
C ALA A 20 -1.33 18.86 -9.95
N LYS A 21 -1.26 17.64 -10.52
CA LYS A 21 -1.50 16.39 -9.77
C LYS A 21 -0.25 15.52 -9.68
N VAL A 22 0.85 16.11 -9.21
CA VAL A 22 2.17 15.46 -9.05
C VAL A 22 2.12 14.10 -8.35
N LEU A 23 1.18 13.88 -7.42
CA LEU A 23 1.04 12.61 -6.69
C LEU A 23 0.12 11.58 -7.35
N GLN A 24 -0.50 11.91 -8.49
CA GLN A 24 -1.32 10.96 -9.26
C GLN A 24 -0.56 10.28 -10.39
N SER A 25 0.63 10.78 -10.74
CA SER A 25 1.47 10.11 -11.72
C SER A 25 2.04 8.81 -11.17
N ASP A 26 2.33 7.87 -12.07
CA ASP A 26 3.00 6.61 -11.74
C ASP A 26 4.45 6.84 -11.28
N GLU A 27 5.05 7.98 -11.65
CA GLU A 27 6.38 8.37 -11.23
C GLU A 27 6.43 8.89 -9.79
N ALA A 28 5.30 9.37 -9.25
CA ALA A 28 5.23 9.92 -7.91
C ALA A 28 5.74 8.92 -6.86
N SER A 29 6.48 9.42 -5.87
CA SER A 29 7.07 8.57 -4.82
C SER A 29 6.11 8.24 -3.68
N PHE A 30 4.92 8.86 -3.64
CA PHE A 30 4.04 8.80 -2.47
C PHE A 30 2.55 8.67 -2.84
N ASN A 31 2.19 7.50 -3.36
CA ASN A 31 0.83 7.05 -3.61
C ASN A 31 0.77 5.51 -3.60
N PRO A 32 -0.42 4.86 -3.69
CA PRO A 32 -0.49 3.40 -3.72
C PRO A 32 0.25 2.76 -4.90
N GLY A 33 0.32 3.41 -6.07
CA GLY A 33 1.09 2.92 -7.22
C GLY A 33 2.61 2.91 -6.97
N ALA A 34 3.12 3.88 -6.21
CA ALA A 34 4.52 3.92 -5.77
C ALA A 34 4.85 2.71 -4.88
N VAL A 35 3.93 2.33 -4.00
CA VAL A 35 4.07 1.13 -3.16
C VAL A 35 4.07 -0.14 -4.01
N GLU A 36 3.17 -0.26 -4.99
CA GLU A 36 3.14 -1.40 -5.93
C GLU A 36 4.45 -1.54 -6.71
N ARG A 37 5.02 -0.41 -7.15
CA ARG A 37 6.32 -0.37 -7.80
C ARG A 37 7.45 -0.83 -6.87
N LEU A 38 7.46 -0.40 -5.61
CA LEU A 38 8.43 -0.91 -4.63
C LEU A 38 8.29 -2.43 -4.44
N LEU A 39 7.07 -2.97 -4.39
CA LEU A 39 6.86 -4.42 -4.34
C LEU A 39 7.42 -5.12 -5.58
N SER A 40 7.15 -4.61 -6.79
CA SER A 40 7.70 -5.15 -8.04
C SER A 40 9.22 -5.13 -8.06
N GLN A 41 9.84 -4.02 -7.65
CA GLN A 41 11.30 -3.90 -7.56
C GLN A 41 11.91 -4.88 -6.55
N GLY A 42 11.22 -5.11 -5.44
CA GLY A 42 11.61 -6.15 -4.49
C GLY A 42 11.49 -7.55 -5.09
N ASP A 43 10.40 -7.84 -5.82
CA ASP A 43 10.18 -9.13 -6.50
C ASP A 43 11.27 -9.38 -7.56
N GLU A 44 11.65 -8.36 -8.33
CA GLU A 44 12.75 -8.39 -9.30
C GLU A 44 14.11 -8.64 -8.63
N ALA A 45 14.39 -7.95 -7.51
CA ALA A 45 15.62 -8.15 -6.74
C ALA A 45 15.70 -9.58 -6.17
N VAL A 46 14.59 -10.15 -5.68
CA VAL A 46 14.53 -11.55 -5.27
C VAL A 46 14.85 -12.49 -6.44
N ALA A 47 14.29 -12.23 -7.62
CA ALA A 47 14.55 -13.03 -8.82
C ALA A 47 16.03 -12.98 -9.26
N ALA A 48 16.69 -11.83 -9.04
CA ALA A 48 18.12 -11.65 -9.29
C ALA A 48 19.02 -12.24 -8.18
N GLY A 49 18.45 -12.72 -7.08
CA GLY A 49 19.20 -13.21 -5.91
C GLY A 49 19.73 -12.11 -4.99
N ASP A 50 19.38 -10.84 -5.25
CA ASP A 50 19.74 -9.70 -4.41
C ASP A 50 18.73 -9.54 -3.27
N LEU A 51 18.92 -10.36 -2.23
CA LEU A 51 18.03 -10.42 -1.07
C LEU A 51 18.11 -9.16 -0.19
N GLU A 52 19.23 -8.43 -0.22
CA GLU A 52 19.39 -7.20 0.54
C GLU A 52 18.58 -6.06 -0.08
N THR A 53 18.70 -5.86 -1.39
CA THR A 53 17.91 -4.87 -2.11
C THR A 53 16.42 -5.21 -2.07
N ALA A 54 16.06 -6.49 -2.19
CA ALA A 54 14.69 -6.95 -2.02
C ALA A 54 14.11 -6.57 -0.65
N ARG A 55 14.86 -6.84 0.44
CA ARG A 55 14.46 -6.48 1.81
C ARG A 55 14.15 -4.99 1.91
N LYS A 56 15.07 -4.15 1.42
CA LYS A 56 14.92 -2.69 1.45
C LYS A 56 13.66 -2.24 0.73
N HIS A 57 13.42 -2.74 -0.49
CA HIS A 57 12.22 -2.40 -1.24
C HIS A 57 10.93 -2.79 -0.52
N TYR A 58 10.87 -3.98 0.07
CA TYR A 58 9.69 -4.40 0.82
C TYR A 58 9.48 -3.63 2.12
N ASP A 59 10.57 -3.29 2.84
CA ASP A 59 10.50 -2.44 4.04
C ASP A 59 10.00 -1.02 3.69
N ASP A 60 10.51 -0.43 2.60
CA ASP A 60 10.07 0.86 2.08
C ASP A 60 8.59 0.79 1.66
N ALA A 61 8.17 -0.26 0.96
CA ALA A 61 6.78 -0.49 0.56
C ALA A 61 5.86 -0.57 1.79
N ARG A 62 6.23 -1.37 2.79
CA ARG A 62 5.48 -1.52 4.06
C ARG A 62 5.33 -0.18 4.78
N SER A 63 6.42 0.58 4.89
CA SER A 63 6.44 1.88 5.57
C SER A 63 5.55 2.90 4.86
N ALA A 64 5.70 3.04 3.54
CA ALA A 64 4.90 3.95 2.74
C ALA A 64 3.41 3.58 2.76
N ALA A 65 3.07 2.29 2.62
CA ALA A 65 1.70 1.79 2.69
C ALA A 65 1.02 2.12 4.02
N ARG A 66 1.73 1.91 5.14
CA ARG A 66 1.23 2.25 6.48
C ARG A 66 0.99 3.75 6.63
N ALA A 67 1.93 4.58 6.17
CA ALA A 67 1.80 6.03 6.22
C ALA A 67 0.58 6.51 5.42
N LEU A 68 0.44 6.02 4.18
CA LEU A 68 -0.71 6.32 3.31
C LEU A 68 -2.04 5.92 3.95
N ALA A 69 -2.14 4.71 4.51
CA ALA A 69 -3.34 4.25 5.19
C ALA A 69 -3.74 5.19 6.35
N GLY A 70 -2.76 5.67 7.13
CA GLY A 70 -2.98 6.66 8.18
C GLY A 70 -3.52 7.99 7.64
N PHE A 71 -2.84 8.57 6.63
CA PHE A 71 -3.25 9.84 6.06
C PHE A 71 -4.64 9.79 5.43
N TYR A 72 -4.95 8.72 4.69
CA TYR A 72 -6.28 8.56 4.10
C TYR A 72 -7.37 8.44 5.16
N ARG A 73 -7.13 7.71 6.25
CA ARG A 73 -8.08 7.64 7.37
C ARG A 73 -8.29 9.00 8.02
N ASP A 74 -7.23 9.77 8.24
CA ASP A 74 -7.30 11.07 8.90
C ASP A 74 -8.06 12.09 8.03
N LEU A 75 -7.84 12.06 6.70
CA LEU A 75 -8.62 12.83 5.72
C LEU A 75 -10.10 12.41 5.68
N SER A 76 -10.40 11.10 5.66
CA SER A 76 -11.79 10.62 5.77
C SER A 76 -12.48 11.13 7.04
N GLY A 77 -11.76 11.19 8.16
CA GLY A 77 -12.25 11.72 9.42
C GLY A 77 -12.59 13.22 9.35
N ALA A 78 -11.71 14.02 8.76
CA ALA A 78 -11.87 15.48 8.68
C ALA A 78 -13.08 15.92 7.84
N PHE A 79 -13.48 15.13 6.84
CA PHE A 79 -14.61 15.45 5.94
C PHE A 79 -15.92 14.75 6.32
N ARG A 80 -15.93 13.94 7.39
CA ARG A 80 -17.13 13.19 7.80
C ARG A 80 -18.27 14.14 8.18
N GLY A 81 -19.44 13.93 7.56
CA GLY A 81 -20.62 14.78 7.76
C GLY A 81 -20.62 16.10 6.99
N LEU A 82 -19.52 16.42 6.29
CA LEU A 82 -19.38 17.64 5.48
C LEU A 82 -19.52 17.35 3.98
N ASP A 83 -18.71 16.44 3.45
CA ASP A 83 -18.78 15.99 2.06
C ASP A 83 -18.49 14.49 2.01
N ALA A 84 -19.50 13.67 1.72
CA ALA A 84 -19.35 12.21 1.70
C ALA A 84 -18.49 11.68 0.54
N ARG A 85 -18.19 12.50 -0.49
CA ARG A 85 -17.36 12.08 -1.62
C ARG A 85 -15.91 11.86 -1.19
N VAL A 86 -15.39 12.73 -0.33
CA VAL A 86 -13.99 12.67 0.13
C VAL A 86 -13.73 11.41 0.97
N PRO A 87 -14.51 11.09 2.03
CA PRO A 87 -14.33 9.84 2.76
C PRO A 87 -14.47 8.59 1.89
N ARG A 88 -15.37 8.57 0.89
CA ARG A 88 -15.50 7.42 -0.02
C ARG A 88 -14.23 7.19 -0.85
N GLU A 89 -13.64 8.26 -1.38
CA GLU A 89 -12.38 8.20 -2.11
C GLU A 89 -11.23 7.76 -1.19
N MET A 90 -11.09 8.43 -0.05
CA MET A 90 -10.01 8.18 0.90
C MET A 90 -10.09 6.79 1.52
N ASP A 91 -11.28 6.31 1.89
CA ASP A 91 -11.47 4.94 2.40
C ASP A 91 -11.08 3.89 1.35
N THR A 92 -11.34 4.16 0.07
CA THR A 92 -10.92 3.26 -1.03
C THR A 92 -9.40 3.18 -1.13
N LYS A 93 -8.72 4.33 -1.12
CA LYS A 93 -7.25 4.39 -1.13
C LYS A 93 -6.62 3.83 0.15
N GLY A 94 -7.26 4.05 1.29
CA GLY A 94 -6.87 3.52 2.60
C GLY A 94 -6.91 2.00 2.64
N ARG A 95 -8.01 1.39 2.18
CA ARG A 95 -8.11 -0.07 2.07
C ARG A 95 -7.05 -0.65 1.14
N ARG A 96 -6.83 -0.05 -0.04
CA ARG A 96 -5.75 -0.47 -0.95
C ARG A 96 -4.38 -0.41 -0.28
N SER A 97 -4.09 0.66 0.45
CA SER A 97 -2.81 0.81 1.17
C SER A 97 -2.64 -0.24 2.27
N ILE A 98 -3.71 -0.58 3.00
CA ILE A 98 -3.69 -1.67 3.99
C ILE A 98 -3.43 -3.04 3.33
N THR A 99 -4.02 -3.29 2.16
CA THR A 99 -3.73 -4.49 1.34
C THR A 99 -2.27 -4.56 0.94
N LEU A 100 -1.72 -3.48 0.39
CA LEU A 100 -0.31 -3.43 -0.02
C LEU A 100 0.64 -3.58 1.18
N GLN A 101 0.29 -3.07 2.35
CA GLN A 101 1.07 -3.29 3.58
C GLN A 101 1.10 -4.78 3.97
N ALA A 102 -0.04 -5.48 3.87
CA ALA A 102 -0.10 -6.91 4.15
C ALA A 102 0.70 -7.74 3.14
N GLU A 103 0.62 -7.37 1.86
CA GLU A 103 1.43 -7.97 0.81
C GLU A 103 2.94 -7.78 1.02
N ALA A 104 3.37 -6.58 1.42
CA ALA A 104 4.77 -6.32 1.78
C ALA A 104 5.23 -7.20 2.95
N ASN A 105 4.39 -7.34 3.98
CA ASN A 105 4.69 -8.20 5.13
C ASN A 105 4.83 -9.68 4.73
N LEU A 106 3.98 -10.20 3.84
CA LEU A 106 4.08 -11.58 3.35
C LEU A 106 5.39 -11.81 2.58
N ARG A 107 5.78 -10.86 1.72
CA ARG A 107 7.05 -10.94 0.99
C ARG A 107 8.26 -10.87 1.91
N LEU A 108 8.25 -9.98 2.91
CA LEU A 108 9.27 -9.93 3.95
C LEU A 108 9.34 -11.24 4.75
N ALA A 109 8.20 -11.80 5.16
CA ALA A 109 8.16 -13.06 5.88
C ALA A 109 8.78 -14.20 5.07
N ALA A 110 8.44 -14.30 3.78
CA ALA A 110 9.05 -15.27 2.87
C ALA A 110 10.57 -15.05 2.72
N LEU A 111 11.02 -13.79 2.63
CA LEU A 111 12.42 -13.44 2.54
C LEU A 111 13.20 -13.86 3.80
N TYR A 112 12.70 -13.54 4.99
CA TYR A 112 13.34 -13.93 6.26
C TYR A 112 13.40 -15.44 6.46
N ARG A 113 12.39 -16.19 5.99
CA ARG A 113 12.46 -17.66 5.96
C ARG A 113 13.61 -18.16 5.08
N ARG A 114 13.81 -17.56 3.89
CA ARG A 114 14.95 -17.90 3.01
C ARG A 114 16.29 -17.54 3.62
N LEU A 115 16.35 -16.48 4.41
CA LEU A 115 17.53 -16.04 5.16
C LEU A 115 17.78 -16.86 6.44
N GLN A 116 17.04 -17.96 6.66
CA GLN A 116 17.12 -18.80 7.85
C GLN A 116 16.84 -18.04 9.16
N GLN A 117 15.95 -17.03 9.10
CA GLN A 117 15.48 -16.24 10.24
C GLN A 117 13.95 -16.30 10.37
N PRO A 118 13.35 -17.51 10.51
CA PRO A 118 11.90 -17.67 10.56
C PRO A 118 11.24 -16.95 11.75
N GLU A 119 11.97 -16.68 12.82
CA GLU A 119 11.47 -15.97 14.01
C GLU A 119 11.07 -14.52 13.68
N VAL A 120 11.75 -13.89 12.71
CA VAL A 120 11.42 -12.54 12.22
C VAL A 120 10.17 -12.57 11.34
N ALA A 121 9.86 -13.70 10.71
CA ALA A 121 8.65 -13.87 9.91
C ALA A 121 7.39 -13.91 10.77
N VAL A 122 7.45 -14.45 12.00
CA VAL A 122 6.29 -14.57 12.90
C VAL A 122 5.56 -13.24 13.14
N PRO A 123 6.21 -12.15 13.62
CA PRO A 123 5.50 -10.89 13.84
C PRO A 123 4.94 -10.28 12.55
N LEU A 124 5.60 -10.49 11.40
CA LEU A 124 5.10 -10.03 10.10
C LEU A 124 3.81 -10.74 9.70
N LEU A 125 3.76 -12.07 9.86
CA LEU A 125 2.59 -12.89 9.56
C LEU A 125 1.42 -12.59 10.51
N VAL A 126 1.69 -12.37 11.79
CA VAL A 126 0.68 -11.92 12.77
C VAL A 126 0.13 -10.54 12.38
N ASP A 127 0.99 -9.61 11.93
CA ASP A 127 0.55 -8.32 11.44
C ASP A 127 -0.32 -8.44 10.19
N VAL A 128 -0.01 -9.37 9.27
CA VAL A 128 -0.90 -9.66 8.12
C VAL A 128 -2.29 -10.06 8.60
N ILE A 129 -2.41 -10.95 9.60
CA ILE A 129 -3.71 -11.38 10.13
C ILE A 129 -4.50 -10.22 10.78
N LYS A 130 -3.79 -9.28 11.43
CA LYS A 130 -4.42 -8.07 12.01
C LYS A 130 -4.94 -7.13 10.93
N LEU A 131 -4.23 -7.01 9.81
CA LEU A 131 -4.61 -6.16 8.67
C LEU A 131 -5.68 -6.84 7.80
N MET A 132 -5.54 -8.15 7.61
CA MET A 132 -6.34 -9.03 6.76
C MET A 132 -6.84 -10.17 7.63
N THR A 133 -8.12 -10.15 8.00
CA THR A 133 -8.74 -11.23 8.76
C THR A 133 -8.50 -12.59 8.08
N VAL A 134 -8.54 -13.68 8.82
CA VAL A 134 -8.38 -15.06 8.28
C VAL A 134 -9.48 -15.48 7.28
N THR A 135 -10.47 -14.62 7.04
CA THR A 135 -11.46 -14.76 5.96
C THR A 135 -11.00 -14.17 4.63
N ASN A 136 -9.91 -13.40 4.63
CA ASN A 136 -9.23 -12.88 3.45
C ASN A 136 -8.09 -13.82 3.01
N PRO A 137 -7.85 -14.03 1.70
CA PRO A 137 -6.78 -14.91 1.22
C PRO A 137 -5.39 -14.63 1.81
N LEU A 138 -5.01 -13.35 1.97
CA LEU A 138 -3.71 -12.98 2.56
C LEU A 138 -3.63 -13.36 4.04
N GLY A 139 -4.73 -13.17 4.78
CA GLY A 139 -4.84 -13.56 6.19
C GLY A 139 -4.79 -15.08 6.36
N THR A 140 -5.50 -15.82 5.51
CA THR A 140 -5.46 -17.29 5.47
C THR A 140 -4.04 -17.79 5.17
N GLN A 141 -3.39 -17.22 4.15
CA GLN A 141 -2.02 -17.56 3.79
C GLN A 141 -1.05 -17.28 4.94
N ALA A 142 -1.20 -16.15 5.64
CA ALA A 142 -0.35 -15.83 6.78
C ALA A 142 -0.52 -16.82 7.92
N TYR A 143 -1.76 -17.22 8.23
CA TYR A 143 -2.03 -18.21 9.27
C TYR A 143 -1.49 -19.59 8.90
N GLN A 144 -1.65 -20.02 7.64
CA GLN A 144 -1.06 -21.27 7.14
C GLN A 144 0.46 -21.28 7.33
N GLN A 145 1.14 -20.18 7.01
CA GLN A 145 2.58 -20.07 7.23
C GLN A 145 2.97 -20.12 8.72
N LEU A 146 2.16 -19.55 9.62
CA LEU A 146 2.40 -19.69 11.06
C LEU A 146 2.28 -21.15 11.52
N VAL A 147 1.38 -21.93 10.91
CA VAL A 147 1.25 -23.37 11.18
C VAL A 147 2.45 -24.14 10.62
N GLU A 148 2.89 -23.84 9.40
CA GLU A 148 4.09 -24.44 8.80
C GLU A 148 5.36 -24.20 9.64
N LEU A 149 5.45 -23.03 10.27
CA LEU A 149 6.55 -22.67 11.16
C LEU A 149 6.44 -23.31 12.56
N GLY A 150 5.33 -23.98 12.88
CA GLY A 150 5.06 -24.54 14.19
C GLY A 150 4.73 -23.50 15.27
N PHE A 151 4.46 -22.24 14.87
CA PHE A 151 4.02 -21.20 15.82
C PHE A 151 2.55 -21.37 16.22
N ALA A 152 1.73 -21.94 15.33
CA ALA A 152 0.37 -22.35 15.60
C ALA A 152 0.21 -23.84 15.29
N GLU A 153 -0.52 -24.58 16.13
CA GLU A 153 -0.71 -26.02 15.93
C GLU A 153 -2.04 -26.36 15.24
N THR A 154 -3.05 -25.50 15.41
CA THR A 154 -4.40 -25.74 14.88
C THR A 154 -4.49 -25.27 13.43
N VAL A 155 -4.98 -26.14 12.55
CA VAL A 155 -5.24 -25.77 11.14
C VAL A 155 -6.57 -25.03 11.05
N TYR A 156 -6.58 -23.90 10.33
CA TYR A 156 -7.81 -23.17 10.03
C TYR A 156 -8.58 -23.85 8.90
N GLN A 157 -9.82 -24.26 9.19
CA GLN A 157 -10.68 -24.99 8.25
C GLN A 157 -11.64 -24.08 7.46
N GLY A 158 -11.52 -22.75 7.59
CA GLY A 158 -12.46 -21.77 7.02
C GLY A 158 -13.49 -21.28 8.02
N PRO A 159 -14.33 -20.29 7.64
CA PRO A 159 -15.46 -19.86 8.45
C PRO A 159 -16.49 -21.00 8.51
N GLY A 160 -16.87 -21.39 9.73
CA GLY A 160 -17.92 -22.38 9.99
C GLY A 160 -19.33 -21.83 9.76
#